data_AF-A0A8B2XQX5-F1
#
_entry.id   AF-A0A8B2XQX5-F1
#
_cell.length_a   1.000
_cell.length_b   1.000
_cell.length_c   1.000
_cell.angle_alpha   90.00
_cell.angle_beta   90.00
_cell.angle_gamma   90.00
#
_symmetry.space_group_name_H-M   'P 1'
#
loop_
_entity.id
_entity.type
_entity.pdbx_description
1 polymer ?
#
loop_
_entity_poly.entity_id
_entity_poly.type
_entity_poly.pdbx_seq_one_letter_code
_entity_poly.pdbx_strand_id
1 'polypeptide(L)' 'AYHLCSGGQIQCATSYRHVAPDMAPKQNSPIMYNRDEINHWIEHQSPAKRRRISA' A
#
# COMPACT_ATOMS: atom_id res chain seq x y z
N ALA A 1 7.37 0.21 8.85
CA ALA A 1 8.30 1.21 8.28
C ALA A 1 7.48 2.39 7.76
N TYR A 2 7.09 3.30 8.66
CA TYR A 2 6.37 4.51 8.30
C TYR A 2 7.45 5.58 8.13
N HIS A 3 7.89 5.82 6.90
CA HIS A 3 8.77 6.95 6.63
C HIS A 3 7.94 8.23 6.76
N LEU A 4 8.18 8.95 7.85
CA LEU A 4 7.81 10.35 8.02
C LEU A 4 8.61 11.14 6.97
N CYS A 5 8.01 11.42 5.82
CA CYS A 5 8.55 12.39 4.87
C CYS A 5 8.14 13.78 5.34
N SER A 6 9.08 14.43 6.01
CA SER A 6 9.08 15.86 6.31
C SER A 6 8.78 16.67 5.05
N GLY A 7 7.72 17.49 5.07
CA GLY A 7 7.45 18.48 4.02
C GLY A 7 6.38 18.10 2.99
N GLY A 8 5.13 17.96 3.44
CA GLY A 8 3.95 18.25 2.60
C GLY A 8 3.59 17.27 1.47
N GLN A 9 4.41 16.27 1.16
CA GLN A 9 4.02 15.19 0.25
C GLN A 9 4.26 13.84 0.91
N ILE A 10 3.15 13.17 1.24
CA ILE A 10 3.16 11.74 1.58
C ILE A 10 3.45 11.00 0.28
N GLN A 11 4.73 10.87 -0.07
CA GLN A 11 5.16 9.93 -1.11
C GLN A 11 5.22 8.55 -0.48
N CYS A 12 4.05 7.98 -0.25
CA CYS A 12 3.89 6.57 0.05
C CYS A 12 4.23 5.74 -1.20
N ALA A 13 4.75 4.54 -0.94
CA ALA A 13 5.26 3.59 -1.91
C ALA A 13 4.35 3.41 -3.14
N THR A 14 4.97 3.04 -4.26
CA THR A 14 4.44 2.93 -5.64
C THR A 14 2.99 2.39 -5.75
N SER A 15 2.58 1.54 -4.80
CA SER A 15 1.31 0.84 -4.83
C SER A 15 0.11 1.60 -4.24
N TYR A 16 0.30 2.71 -3.51
CA TYR A 16 -0.82 3.52 -3.01
C TYR A 16 -0.49 5.01 -2.82
N ARG A 17 -1.52 5.85 -2.96
CA ARG A 17 -1.42 7.32 -2.79
C ARG A 17 -2.65 7.89 -2.09
N HIS A 18 -2.44 8.81 -1.16
CA HIS A 18 -3.53 9.64 -0.61
C HIS A 18 -4.00 10.68 -1.64
N VAL A 19 -5.31 10.82 -1.78
CA VAL A 19 -5.95 11.75 -2.72
C VAL A 19 -6.92 12.67 -1.98
N ALA A 20 -6.97 13.93 -2.40
CA ALA A 20 -7.92 14.92 -1.90
C ALA A 20 -8.29 15.90 -3.02
N PRO A 21 -9.53 16.41 -3.06
CA PRO A 21 -10.00 17.30 -4.13
C PRO A 21 -9.32 18.68 -4.10
N ASP A 22 -8.78 19.07 -2.95
CA ASP A 22 -8.02 20.30 -2.72
C ASP A 22 -6.52 20.15 -3.09
N MET A 23 -6.13 19.01 -3.65
CA MET A 23 -4.73 18.64 -3.96
C MET A 23 -3.80 18.65 -2.74
N ALA A 24 -4.33 18.68 -1.51
CA ALA A 24 -3.59 18.70 -0.26
C ALA A 24 -3.92 17.45 0.59
N PRO A 25 -3.51 16.25 0.13
CA PRO A 25 -3.83 15.01 0.82
C PRO A 25 -3.22 14.97 2.22
N LYS A 26 -4.05 14.65 3.20
CA LYS A 26 -3.70 14.46 4.61
C LYS A 26 -3.59 12.97 4.92
N GLN A 27 -3.07 12.67 6.10
CA GLN A 27 -2.94 11.29 6.57
C GLN A 27 -4.27 10.52 6.60
N ASN A 28 -5.38 11.21 6.84
CA ASN A 28 -6.73 10.64 6.86
C ASN A 28 -7.49 10.84 5.54
N SER A 29 -6.85 11.40 4.51
CA SER A 29 -7.48 11.55 3.20
C SER A 29 -7.66 10.17 2.54
N PRO A 30 -8.69 10.02 1.68
CA PRO A 30 -8.92 8.79 0.93
C PRO A 30 -7.65 8.27 0.25
N ILE A 31 -7.50 6.95 0.18
CA ILE A 31 -6.36 6.29 -0.46
C ILE A 31 -6.83 5.67 -1.77
N MET A 32 -6.08 5.93 -2.84
CA MET A 32 -6.19 5.20 -4.10
C MET A 32 -5.06 4.17 -4.22
N TYR A 33 -5.40 3.03 -4.78
CA TYR A 33 -4.50 1.90 -4.96
C TYR A 33 -4.19 1.71 -6.45
N ASN A 34 -2.93 1.38 -6.77
CA ASN A 34 -2.57 0.92 -8.11
C ASN A 34 -3.02 -0.54 -8.27
N ARG A 35 -4.11 -0.75 -9.02
CA ARG A 35 -4.67 -2.10 -9.24
C ARG A 35 -3.69 -3.02 -9.96
N ASP A 36 -2.92 -2.51 -10.92
CA ASP A 36 -2.02 -3.33 -11.73
C ASP A 36 -0.84 -3.83 -10.91
N GLU A 37 -0.25 -2.96 -10.07
CA GLU A 37 0.80 -3.38 -9.13
C GLU A 37 0.30 -4.37 -8.09
N ILE A 38 -0.92 -4.19 -7.60
CA ILE A 38 -1.54 -5.15 -6.68
C ILE A 38 -1.72 -6.50 -7.36
N ASN A 39 -2.23 -6.52 -8.60
CA ASN A 39 -2.41 -7.75 -9.36
C ASN A 39 -1.05 -8.44 -9.60
N HIS A 40 -0.05 -7.68 -10.04
CA HIS A 40 1.31 -8.17 -10.22
C HIS A 40 1.88 -8.77 -8.92
N TRP A 41 1.68 -8.09 -7.78
CA TRP A 41 2.09 -8.62 -6.48
C TRP A 41 1.36 -9.91 -6.09
N ILE A 42 0.05 -9.99 -6.36
CA ILE A 42 -0.78 -11.19 -6.12
C ILE A 42 -0.28 -12.37 -6.94
N GLU A 43 -0.01 -12.17 -8.23
CA GLU A 43 0.44 -13.21 -9.16
C GLU A 43 1.78 -13.83 -8.77
N HIS A 44 2.65 -13.04 -8.12
CA HIS A 44 3.96 -13.49 -7.67
C HIS A 44 3.96 -14.05 -6.23
N GLN A 45 2.81 -14.11 -5.55
CA GLN A 45 2.73 -14.71 -4.22
C GLN A 45 3.02 -16.21 -4.28
N SER A 46 3.90 -16.69 -3.40
CA SER A 46 4.10 -18.12 -3.22
C SER A 46 2.83 -18.77 -2.65
N PRO A 47 2.49 -20.01 -3.05
CA PRO A 47 1.37 -20.74 -2.49
C PRO A 47 1.44 -20.81 -0.96
N ALA A 48 0.29 -20.72 -0.30
CA ALA A 48 0.22 -20.79 1.16
C ALA A 48 0.83 -22.12 1.67
N LYS A 49 1.93 -22.03 2.42
CA LYS A 49 2.57 -23.20 3.01
C LYS A 49 1.71 -23.70 4.17
N ARG A 50 1.24 -24.96 4.09
CA ARG A 50 0.52 -25.60 5.19
C ARG A 50 1.38 -25.59 6.45
N ARG A 51 0.83 -25.08 7.54
CA ARG A 51 1.44 -25.22 8.87
C ARG A 51 1.30 -26.68 9.30
N ARG A 52 2.38 -27.28 9.81
CA ARG A 52 2.28 -28.56 10.52
C ARG A 52 1.52 -28.30 11.82
N ILE A 53 0.33 -28.87 11.94
CA ILE A 53 -0.41 -28.93 13.19
C ILE A 53 0.09 -30.21 13.86
N SER A 54 0.88 -30.08 14.93
CA SER A 54 1.18 -31.23 15.79
C SER A 54 -0.09 -31.59 16.56
N ALA A 55 -0.46 -32.88 16.52
CA ALA A 55 -1.55 -33.45 17.31
C ALA A 55 -1.18 -33.52 18.80
#